data_AF-A0A522QG28-F1
#
_entry.id   AF-A0A522QG28-F1
#
_cell.length_a   1.000
_cell.length_b   1.000
_cell.length_c   1.000
_cell.angle_alpha   90.00
_cell.angle_beta   90.00
_cell.angle_gamma   90.00
#
_symmetry.space_group_name_H-M   'P 1'
#
loop_
_entity.id
_entity.type
_entity.pdbx_description
1 polymer ?
#
loop_
_entity_poly.entity_id
_entity_poly.type
_entity_poly.pdbx_seq_one_letter_code
_entity_poly.pdbx_strand_id
1 'polypeptide(L)'
;MSMRPALPSVALSRRTKIVLGVVAILIVLIVIALKLTGVYIDWLWFGSVGYRGVFSTVLWTRVVLFLIFGVLMAVLIAGNLAVAYLIRPPFRPMSAEQQNLEHYRLILEPRRWLILAVVAVIAFLAPNCPAGLVRAIRFRRTRLASMHACWRL
;
A
#
# COMPACT_ATOMS: atom_id res chain seq x y z
N MET A 1 -25.65 2.81 -36.05
CA MET A 1 -24.49 3.60 -35.58
C MET A 1 -24.97 4.57 -34.50
N SER A 2 -24.97 4.17 -33.23
CA SER A 2 -25.42 5.02 -32.12
C SER A 2 -24.22 5.67 -31.44
N MET A 3 -23.99 6.95 -31.70
CA MET A 3 -23.06 7.76 -30.91
C MET A 3 -23.58 7.80 -29.47
N ARG A 4 -22.90 7.10 -28.56
CA ARG A 4 -23.08 7.38 -27.13
C ARG A 4 -22.38 8.71 -26.82
N PRO A 5 -23.04 9.64 -26.12
CA PRO A 5 -22.38 10.87 -25.68
C PRO A 5 -21.19 10.53 -24.78
N ALA A 6 -20.07 11.21 -24.98
CA ALA A 6 -18.89 11.07 -24.15
C ALA A 6 -19.26 11.46 -22.70
N LEU A 7 -19.08 10.54 -21.75
CA LEU A 7 -19.22 10.84 -20.33
C LEU A 7 -18.20 11.92 -19.95
N PRO A 8 -18.56 12.91 -19.12
CA PRO A 8 -17.59 13.88 -18.62
C PRO A 8 -16.49 13.13 -17.85
N SER A 9 -15.29 13.08 -18.42
CA SER A 9 -14.13 12.55 -17.72
C SER A 9 -13.86 13.45 -16.53
N VAL A 10 -13.85 12.91 -15.31
CA VAL A 10 -13.42 13.62 -14.10
C VAL A 10 -11.92 13.88 -14.22
N ALA A 11 -11.56 14.89 -15.00
CA ALA A 11 -10.19 15.32 -15.19
C ALA A 11 -9.79 16.09 -13.93
N LEU A 12 -9.14 15.39 -12.98
CA LEU A 12 -8.52 16.05 -11.84
C LEU A 12 -7.57 17.14 -12.35
N SER A 13 -7.85 18.38 -11.95
CA SER A 13 -7.01 19.54 -12.29
C SER A 13 -5.56 19.25 -11.91
N ARG A 14 -4.61 19.70 -12.74
CA ARG A 14 -3.17 19.52 -12.51
C ARG A 14 -2.77 20.00 -11.11
N ARG A 15 -3.44 21.04 -10.61
CA ARG A 15 -3.27 21.57 -9.24
C ARG A 15 -3.71 20.57 -8.17
N THR A 16 -4.88 19.94 -8.32
CA THR A 16 -5.38 18.93 -7.38
C THR A 16 -4.46 17.70 -7.31
N LYS A 17 -3.88 17.29 -8.45
CA LYS A 17 -2.90 16.19 -8.48
C LYS A 17 -1.63 16.53 -7.70
N ILE A 18 -1.13 17.76 -7.83
CA ILE A 18 0.06 18.23 -7.09
C ILE A 18 -0.26 18.32 -5.60
N VAL A 19 -1.39 18.94 -5.23
CA VAL A 19 -1.80 19.06 -3.82
C VAL A 19 -1.97 17.68 -3.17
N LEU A 20 -2.62 16.73 -3.84
CA LEU A 20 -2.74 15.35 -3.35
C LEU A 20 -1.37 14.69 -3.16
N GLY A 21 -0.45 14.88 -4.10
CA GLY A 21 0.92 14.35 -3.98
C GLY A 21 1.66 14.93 -2.78
N VAL A 22 1.60 16.26 -2.60
CA VAL A 22 2.24 16.97 -1.48
C VAL A 22 1.65 16.52 -0.15
N VAL A 23 0.32 16.45 -0.03
CA VAL A 23 -0.35 15.98 1.19
C VAL A 23 0.03 14.54 1.51
N ALA A 24 0.08 13.65 0.51
CA ALA A 24 0.50 12.28 0.70
C ALA A 24 1.95 12.19 1.22
N ILE A 25 2.88 12.95 0.61
CA ILE A 25 4.28 13.02 1.06
C ILE A 25 4.37 13.53 2.50
N LEU A 26 3.61 14.58 2.83
CA LEU A 26 3.61 15.15 4.18
C LEU A 26 3.13 14.14 5.23
N ILE A 27 2.05 13.40 4.92
CA ILE A 27 1.55 12.33 5.79
C ILE A 27 2.62 11.24 5.97
N VAL A 28 3.25 10.80 4.88
CA VAL A 28 4.33 9.79 4.96
C VAL A 28 5.48 10.28 5.83
N LEU A 29 5.90 11.54 5.68
CA LEU A 29 6.98 12.12 6.46
C LEU A 29 6.65 12.15 7.96
N ILE A 30 5.43 12.57 8.31
CA ILE A 30 4.95 12.58 9.70
C ILE A 30 4.93 11.17 10.28
N VAL A 31 4.42 10.18 9.54
CA VAL A 31 4.38 8.79 9.98
C VAL A 31 5.78 8.24 10.24
N ILE A 32 6.74 8.52 9.36
CA ILE A 32 8.14 8.11 9.53
C ILE A 32 8.74 8.76 10.78
N ALA A 33 8.53 10.06 10.98
CA ALA A 33 9.02 10.77 12.15
C ALA A 33 8.49 10.14 13.46
N LEU A 34 7.18 9.87 13.54
CA LEU A 34 6.57 9.23 14.70
C LEU A 34 7.13 7.83 14.98
N LYS A 35 7.40 7.04 13.92
CA LYS A 35 8.00 5.70 14.06
C LYS A 35 9.44 5.77 14.57
N LEU A 36 10.24 6.70 14.04
CA LEU A 36 11.63 6.90 14.48
C LEU A 36 11.70 7.32 15.94
N THR A 37 10.81 8.20 16.37
CA THR A 37 10.71 8.60 17.79
C THR A 37 10.42 7.40 18.69
N GLY A 38 9.47 6.53 18.30
CA GLY A 38 9.19 5.30 19.07
C GLY A 38 10.41 4.41 19.21
N VAL A 39 11.10 4.11 18.10
CA VAL A 39 12.34 3.31 18.08
C VAL A 39 13.43 3.93 18.96
N TYR A 40 13.56 5.25 18.92
CA TYR A 40 14.56 5.97 19.73
C TYR A 40 14.26 5.90 21.23
N ILE A 41 13.00 6.08 21.61
CA ILE A 41 12.56 5.96 23.01
C ILE A 41 12.80 4.55 23.52
N ASP A 42 12.41 3.53 22.74
CA ASP A 42 12.65 2.13 23.09
C ASP A 42 14.16 1.87 23.27
N TRP A 43 15.00 2.38 22.36
CA TRP A 43 16.45 2.20 22.43
C TRP A 43 17.06 2.85 23.69
N LEU A 44 16.60 4.05 24.06
CA LEU A 44 17.04 4.72 25.28
C LEU A 44 16.62 3.93 26.53
N TRP A 45 15.39 3.42 26.54
CA TRP A 45 14.85 2.60 27.62
C TRP A 45 15.60 1.28 27.76
N PHE A 46 15.83 0.54 26.67
CA PHE A 46 16.65 -0.67 26.71
C PHE A 46 18.08 -0.39 27.19
N GLY A 47 18.56 0.84 27.00
CA GLY A 47 19.79 1.34 27.59
C GLY A 47 19.78 1.45 29.11
N SER A 48 18.67 1.89 29.73
CA SER A 48 18.60 2.04 31.19
C SER A 48 18.52 0.70 31.91
N VAL A 49 17.92 -0.32 31.30
CA VAL A 49 17.87 -1.69 31.82
C VAL A 49 19.05 -2.58 31.39
N GLY A 50 19.99 -2.07 30.58
CA GLY A 50 21.20 -2.80 30.19
C GLY A 50 21.04 -3.86 29.07
N TYR A 51 19.86 -3.96 28.45
CA TYR A 51 19.54 -4.99 27.42
C TYR A 51 19.57 -4.46 25.98
N ARG A 52 20.45 -3.51 25.64
CA ARG A 52 20.56 -2.95 24.27
C ARG A 52 20.80 -4.01 23.19
N GLY A 53 21.56 -5.07 23.52
CA GLY A 53 21.88 -6.14 22.57
C GLY A 53 20.64 -6.85 22.03
N VAL A 54 19.63 -7.10 22.86
CA VAL A 54 18.39 -7.80 22.45
C VAL A 54 17.60 -6.96 21.45
N PHE A 55 17.48 -5.66 21.70
CA PHE A 55 16.77 -4.74 20.80
C PHE A 55 17.42 -4.72 19.41
N SER A 56 18.76 -4.57 19.35
CA SER A 56 19.50 -4.60 18.09
C SER A 56 19.34 -5.94 17.36
N THR A 57 19.41 -7.07 18.05
CA THR A 57 19.24 -8.39 17.45
C THR A 57 17.83 -8.58 16.89
N VAL A 58 16.79 -8.19 17.62
CA VAL A 58 15.39 -8.27 17.16
C VAL A 58 15.17 -7.36 15.96
N LEU A 59 15.71 -6.13 15.99
CA LEU A 59 15.60 -5.17 14.89
C LEU A 59 16.26 -5.74 13.62
N TRP A 60 17.49 -6.24 13.73
CA TRP A 60 18.22 -6.85 12.62
C TRP A 60 17.50 -8.06 12.06
N THR A 61 17.01 -8.95 12.91
CA THR A 61 16.28 -10.14 12.48
C THR A 61 15.06 -9.75 11.65
N ARG A 62 14.26 -8.80 12.12
CA ARG A 62 13.08 -8.32 11.37
C ARG A 62 13.45 -7.73 10.01
N VAL A 63 14.50 -6.92 9.94
CA VAL A 63 14.98 -6.30 8.69
C VAL A 63 15.48 -7.37 7.72
N VAL A 64 16.27 -8.34 8.20
CA VAL A 64 16.83 -9.42 7.38
C VAL A 64 15.74 -10.31 6.82
N LEU A 65 14.79 -10.78 7.65
CA LEU A 65 13.66 -11.56 7.15
C LEU A 65 12.90 -10.81 6.06
N PHE A 66 12.65 -9.52 6.29
CA PHE A 66 11.90 -8.72 5.36
C PHE A 66 12.61 -8.53 4.02
N LEU A 67 13.92 -8.33 4.02
CA LEU A 67 14.73 -8.28 2.80
C LEU A 67 14.74 -9.64 2.07
N ILE A 68 14.94 -10.75 2.79
CA ILE A 68 14.97 -12.09 2.20
C ILE A 68 13.65 -12.40 1.51
N PHE A 69 12.53 -12.31 2.23
CA PHE A 69 11.20 -12.61 1.67
C PHE A 69 10.78 -11.59 0.61
N GLY A 70 11.12 -10.31 0.80
CA GLY A 70 10.83 -9.25 -0.15
C GLY A 70 11.54 -9.45 -1.50
N VAL A 71 12.84 -9.74 -1.46
CA VAL A 71 13.63 -10.06 -2.66
C VAL A 71 13.13 -11.34 -3.30
N LEU A 72 12.88 -12.39 -2.51
CA LEU A 72 12.37 -13.66 -3.02
C LEU A 72 11.05 -13.46 -3.77
N MET A 73 10.09 -12.70 -3.20
CA MET A 73 8.84 -12.40 -3.89
C MET A 73 9.04 -11.52 -5.13
N ALA A 74 9.91 -10.50 -5.06
CA ALA A 74 10.21 -9.65 -6.20
C ALA A 74 10.77 -10.47 -7.37
N VAL A 75 11.68 -11.41 -7.09
CA VAL A 75 12.25 -12.32 -8.09
C VAL A 75 11.18 -13.25 -8.66
N LEU A 76 10.32 -13.83 -7.82
CA LEU A 76 9.23 -14.70 -8.30
C LEU A 76 8.27 -13.95 -9.23
N ILE A 77 7.86 -12.74 -8.86
CA ILE A 77 6.96 -11.90 -9.67
C ILE A 77 7.65 -11.47 -10.96
N ALA A 78 8.90 -10.99 -10.89
CA ALA A 78 9.67 -10.56 -12.05
C ALA A 78 9.91 -11.73 -13.02
N GLY A 79 10.24 -12.91 -12.50
CA GLY A 79 10.40 -14.13 -13.28
C GLY A 79 9.11 -14.55 -13.96
N ASN A 80 7.98 -14.56 -13.24
CA ASN A 80 6.68 -14.88 -13.81
C ASN A 80 6.29 -13.89 -14.93
N LEU A 81 6.53 -12.60 -14.69
CA LEU A 81 6.23 -11.55 -15.64
C LEU A 81 7.13 -11.65 -16.89
N ALA A 82 8.42 -11.95 -16.72
CA ALA A 82 9.35 -12.19 -17.82
C ALA A 82 8.85 -13.33 -18.70
N VAL A 83 8.52 -14.48 -18.13
CA VAL A 83 7.95 -15.64 -18.87
C VAL A 83 6.68 -15.23 -19.63
N ALA A 84 5.78 -14.48 -18.98
CA ALA A 84 4.56 -13.99 -19.62
C ALA A 84 4.82 -13.01 -20.78
N TYR A 85 5.91 -12.24 -20.74
CA TYR A 85 6.31 -11.36 -21.84
C TYR A 85 6.91 -12.13 -23.00
N LEU A 86 7.65 -13.21 -22.74
CA LEU A 86 8.25 -14.04 -23.78
C LEU A 86 7.19 -14.77 -24.62
N ILE A 87 6.07 -15.20 -24.02
CA ILE A 87 5.07 -16.05 -24.70
C ILE A 87 4.02 -15.21 -25.47
N ARG A 88 4.12 -13.88 -25.52
CA ARG A 88 3.11 -13.03 -26.20
C ARG A 88 3.15 -13.19 -27.72
N PRO A 89 2.09 -13.70 -28.38
CA PRO A 89 2.01 -13.75 -29.84
C PRO A 89 1.83 -12.34 -30.43
N PRO A 90 2.63 -11.94 -31.44
CA PRO A 90 2.74 -10.54 -31.85
C PRO A 90 1.57 -9.96 -32.69
N PHE A 91 0.58 -10.73 -33.14
CA PHE A 91 -0.45 -10.19 -34.04
C PHE A 91 -1.87 -10.69 -33.73
N ARG A 92 -2.77 -9.75 -33.45
CA ARG A 92 -4.23 -9.92 -33.53
C ARG A 92 -4.80 -8.83 -34.45
N PRO A 93 -5.56 -9.17 -35.49
CA PRO A 93 -6.19 -8.16 -36.35
C PRO A 93 -7.17 -7.32 -35.52
N MET A 94 -6.98 -6.00 -35.55
CA MET A 94 -7.75 -5.03 -34.76
C MET A 94 -9.06 -4.68 -35.46
N SER A 95 -10.19 -4.82 -34.77
CA SER A 95 -11.49 -4.28 -35.21
C SER A 95 -11.65 -2.82 -34.79
N ALA A 96 -12.51 -2.06 -35.47
CA ALA A 96 -12.75 -0.63 -35.19
C ALA A 96 -13.17 -0.34 -33.73
N GLU A 97 -13.86 -1.28 -33.07
CA GLU A 97 -14.20 -1.21 -31.65
C GLU A 97 -12.97 -1.35 -30.74
N GLN A 98 -12.01 -2.21 -31.13
CA GLN A 98 -10.76 -2.41 -30.39
C GLN A 98 -9.84 -1.18 -30.45
N GLN A 99 -9.91 -0.38 -31.52
CA GLN A 99 -9.09 0.82 -31.70
C GLN A 99 -9.46 1.94 -30.70
N ASN A 100 -10.74 2.05 -30.33
CA ASN A 100 -11.19 2.97 -29.30
C ASN A 100 -10.72 2.51 -27.89
N LEU A 101 -10.75 1.19 -27.64
CA LEU A 101 -10.22 0.56 -26.42
C LEU A 101 -8.70 0.70 -26.25
N GLU A 102 -7.93 0.61 -27.34
CA GLU A 102 -6.48 0.83 -27.31
C GLU A 102 -6.11 2.26 -26.92
N HIS A 103 -6.89 3.24 -27.36
CA HIS A 103 -6.69 4.63 -26.98
C HIS A 103 -6.79 4.83 -25.45
N TYR A 104 -7.72 4.13 -24.79
CA TYR A 104 -7.80 4.12 -23.33
C TYR A 104 -6.65 3.34 -22.67
N ARG A 105 -6.23 2.20 -23.24
CA ARG A 105 -5.10 1.41 -22.70
C ARG A 105 -3.80 2.20 -22.68
N LEU A 106 -3.52 2.98 -23.71
CA LEU A 106 -2.31 3.83 -23.79
C LEU A 106 -2.25 4.89 -22.68
N ILE A 107 -3.41 5.33 -22.18
CA ILE A 107 -3.50 6.30 -21.08
C ILE A 107 -3.30 5.60 -19.71
N LEU A 108 -3.69 4.33 -19.56
CA LEU A 108 -3.59 3.58 -18.31
C LEU A 108 -2.26 2.81 -18.12
N GLU A 109 -1.67 2.30 -19.21
CA GLU A 109 -0.47 1.46 -19.17
C GLU A 109 0.74 2.05 -18.44
N PRO A 110 1.08 3.35 -18.54
CA PRO A 110 2.26 3.86 -17.85
C PRO A 110 2.06 3.96 -16.33
N ARG A 111 0.82 4.02 -15.84
CA ARG A 111 0.53 4.29 -14.42
C ARG A 111 0.37 3.04 -13.57
N ARG A 112 0.12 1.87 -14.17
CA ARG A 112 -0.05 0.60 -13.44
C ARG A 112 1.19 0.19 -12.66
N TRP A 113 2.37 0.41 -13.22
CA TRP A 113 3.65 0.13 -12.55
C TRP A 113 3.90 1.08 -11.38
N LEU A 114 3.55 2.35 -11.52
CA LEU A 114 3.63 3.33 -10.42
C LEU A 114 2.64 2.98 -9.29
N ILE A 115 1.42 2.53 -9.60
CA ILE A 115 0.44 2.12 -8.59
C ILE A 115 0.93 0.87 -7.85
N LEU A 116 1.45 -0.13 -8.56
CA LEU A 116 2.00 -1.34 -7.95
C LEU A 116 3.23 -1.02 -7.09
N ALA A 117 4.13 -0.15 -7.55
CA ALA A 117 5.28 0.29 -6.77
C ALA A 117 4.85 1.05 -5.51
N VAL A 118 3.86 1.95 -5.61
CA VAL A 118 3.35 2.70 -4.45
C VAL A 118 2.65 1.78 -3.45
N VAL A 119 1.84 0.82 -3.91
CA VAL A 119 1.21 -0.18 -3.03
C VAL A 119 2.25 -1.07 -2.37
N ALA A 120 3.29 -1.48 -3.11
CA ALA A 120 4.40 -2.25 -2.56
C ALA A 120 5.16 -1.44 -1.49
N VAL A 121 5.45 -0.17 -1.73
CA VAL A 121 6.11 0.72 -0.76
C VAL A 121 5.24 0.95 0.48
N ILE A 122 3.93 1.13 0.33
CA ILE A 122 3.00 1.28 1.47
C ILE A 122 2.91 -0.02 2.27
N ALA A 123 2.82 -1.17 1.60
CA ALA A 123 2.87 -2.48 2.26
C ALA A 123 4.21 -2.69 2.98
N PHE A 124 5.31 -2.21 2.37
CA PHE A 124 6.66 -2.29 2.92
C PHE A 124 6.87 -1.37 4.12
N LEU A 125 6.16 -0.25 4.19
CA LEU A 125 6.18 0.69 5.31
C LEU A 125 5.22 0.28 6.44
N ALA A 126 4.33 -0.69 6.20
CA ALA A 126 3.41 -1.26 7.18
C ALA A 126 3.83 -2.64 7.80
N PRO A 127 5.11 -2.99 8.08
CA PRO A 127 5.41 -4.29 8.67
C PRO A 127 4.86 -4.46 10.09
N ASN A 128 4.42 -3.37 10.75
CA ASN A 128 3.96 -3.39 12.14
C ASN A 128 2.47 -3.03 12.33
N CYS A 129 1.56 -3.54 11.48
CA CYS A 129 0.14 -3.52 11.83
C CYS A 129 -0.61 -4.82 11.52
N PRO A 130 -0.41 -5.89 12.31
CA PRO A 130 -1.42 -6.94 12.42
C PRO A 130 -2.34 -6.82 13.65
N ALA A 131 -2.12 -5.89 14.60
CA ALA A 131 -2.80 -5.96 15.91
C ALA A 131 -3.79 -4.84 16.26
N GLY A 132 -3.80 -3.70 15.57
CA GLY A 132 -4.66 -2.55 15.94
C GLY A 132 -6.12 -2.68 15.49
N LEU A 133 -6.35 -3.24 14.30
CA LEU A 133 -7.70 -3.30 13.71
C LEU A 133 -8.60 -4.28 14.46
N VAL A 134 -8.08 -5.45 14.84
CA VAL A 134 -8.87 -6.49 15.53
C VAL A 134 -9.28 -6.06 16.94
N ARG A 135 -8.45 -5.26 17.63
CA ARG A 135 -8.76 -4.74 18.97
C ARG A 135 -9.76 -3.57 18.92
N ALA A 136 -9.69 -2.72 17.89
CA ALA A 136 -10.66 -1.64 17.66
C ALA A 136 -12.06 -2.17 17.30
N ILE A 137 -12.15 -3.26 16.51
CA ILE A 137 -13.42 -3.90 16.17
C ILE A 137 -14.03 -4.60 17.40
N ARG A 138 -13.21 -5.24 18.25
CA ARG A 138 -13.68 -5.92 19.46
C ARG A 138 -14.19 -4.94 20.53
N PHE A 139 -13.60 -3.75 20.64
CA PHE A 139 -14.01 -2.72 21.61
C PHE A 139 -15.36 -2.06 21.29
N ARG A 140 -15.73 -1.99 20.00
CA ARG A 140 -17.05 -1.48 19.58
C ARG A 140 -18.20 -2.46 19.90
N ARG A 141 -17.91 -3.76 19.97
CA ARG A 141 -18.95 -4.80 20.18
C ARG A 141 -19.40 -4.91 21.64
N THR A 142 -18.54 -4.63 22.61
CA THR A 142 -18.89 -4.72 24.05
C THR A 142 -19.71 -3.52 24.54
N ARG A 143 -19.56 -2.34 23.91
CA ARG A 143 -20.28 -1.12 24.31
C ARG A 143 -21.76 -1.11 23.89
N LEU A 144 -22.15 -1.92 22.89
CA LEU A 144 -23.55 -2.08 22.49
C LEU A 144 -24.33 -3.02 23.42
N ALA A 145 -23.67 -3.99 24.05
CA ALA A 145 -24.32 -4.93 24.96
C ALA A 145 -24.76 -4.27 26.29
N SER A 146 -24.05 -3.25 26.76
CA SER A 146 -24.42 -2.53 27.99
C SER A 146 -25.55 -1.52 27.81
N MET A 147 -25.83 -1.06 26.58
CA MET A 147 -26.91 -0.09 26.34
C MET A 147 -28.31 -0.74 26.36
N HIS A 148 -28.41 -2.03 26.05
CA HIS A 148 -29.69 -2.76 26.12
C HIS A 148 -30.12 -3.13 27.56
N ALA A 149 -29.20 -3.10 28.53
CA ALA A 149 -29.52 -3.34 29.94
C ALA A 149 -30.10 -2.09 30.65
N CYS A 150 -29.79 -0.88 30.16
CA CYS A 150 -30.28 0.37 30.73
C CYS A 150 -31.68 0.77 30.24
N TRP A 151 -32.16 0.16 29.13
CA TRP A 151 -33.49 0.44 28.56
C TRP A 151 -34.58 -0.52 29.06
N ARG A 152 -34.28 -1.35 30.07
CA ARG A 152 -35.17 -2.39 30.61
C ARG A 152 -35.41 -2.25 32.13
N LEU A 153 -35.19 -1.04 32.64
CA LEU A 153 -35.62 -0.52 33.94
C LEU A 153 -36.32 0.82 33.68
#